data_AF-A0A2N2GPG4-F1
#
_entry.id   AF-A0A2N2GPG4-F1
#
_cell.length_a   1.000
_cell.length_b   1.000
_cell.length_c   1.000
_cell.angle_alpha   90.00
_cell.angle_beta   90.00
_cell.angle_gamma   90.00
#
_symmetry.space_group_name_H-M   'P 1'
#
loop_
_entity.id
_entity.type
_entity.pdbx_description
1 polymer ?
#
loop_
_entity_poly.entity_id
_entity_poly.type
_entity_poly.pdbx_seq_one_letter_code
_entity_poly.pdbx_strand_id
1 'polypeptide(L)' 'MLTVRLPDDIEDRLNNLSKTTNRPKSFYVREALERSIGDIEDIYLAEKRLEDIRAGKSKTVPLAEVMKRHGMEG' A
#
# COMPACT_ATOMS: atom_id res chain seq x y z
N MET A 1 -12.01 15.22 -9.46
CA MET A 1 -11.21 14.49 -10.45
C MET A 1 -9.75 14.61 -10.05
N LEU A 2 -9.03 13.48 -10.03
CA LEU A 2 -7.60 13.41 -9.76
C LEU A 2 -6.86 13.31 -11.10
N THR A 3 -5.87 14.17 -11.31
CA THR A 3 -5.00 14.10 -12.49
C THR A 3 -3.63 13.59 -12.06
N VAL A 4 -3.19 12.49 -12.65
CA VAL A 4 -1.88 11.88 -12.39
C VAL A 4 -1.06 11.87 -13.67
N ARG A 5 0.25 12.13 -13.56
CA ARG A 5 1.18 11.93 -14.66
C ARG A 5 1.62 10.48 -14.65
N LEU A 6 1.38 9.78 -15.74
CA LEU A 6 1.83 8.41 -15.92
C LEU A 6 3.02 8.40 -16.88
N PRO A 7 3.99 7.48 -16.68
CA PRO A 7 4.98 7.16 -17.69
C PRO A 7 4.33 6.69 -19.00
N ASP A 8 4.96 6.98 -20.14
CA ASP A 8 4.42 6.70 -21.47
C ASP A 8 4.11 5.21 -21.67
N ASP A 9 4.96 4.32 -21.14
CA ASP A 9 4.79 2.87 -21.23
C ASP A 9 3.52 2.36 -20.49
N ILE A 10 3.19 2.97 -19.36
CA ILE A 10 1.98 2.65 -18.60
C ILE A 10 0.75 3.17 -19.35
N GLU A 11 0.82 4.36 -19.92
CA GLU A 11 -0.27 4.91 -20.70
C GLU A 11 -0.59 4.06 -21.94
N ASP A 12 0.43 3.58 -22.65
CA ASP A 12 0.27 2.66 -23.79
C ASP A 12 -0.35 1.33 -23.39
N ARG A 13 0.05 0.76 -22.25
CA ARG A 13 -0.57 -0.45 -21.70
C ARG A 13 -2.04 -0.24 -21.36
N LEU A 14 -2.38 0.90 -20.74
CA LEU A 14 -3.78 1.26 -20.43
C LEU A 14 -4.60 1.52 -21.69
N ASN A 15 -4.03 2.16 -22.71
CA ASN A 15 -4.64 2.35 -24.03
C ASN A 15 -5.01 1.00 -24.66
N ASN A 16 -4.07 0.07 -24.69
CA ASN A 16 -4.29 -1.26 -25.28
C ASN A 16 -5.35 -2.03 -24.51
N LEU A 17 -5.25 -2.07 -23.18
CA LEU A 17 -6.20 -2.77 -22.33
C LEU A 17 -7.61 -2.19 -22.50
N SER A 18 -7.75 -0.87 -22.56
CA SER A 18 -9.02 -0.18 -22.79
C SER A 18 -9.68 -0.57 -24.12
N LYS A 19 -8.89 -0.60 -25.21
CA LYS A 19 -9.37 -0.99 -26.54
C LYS A 19 -9.78 -2.46 -26.60
N THR A 20 -8.99 -3.35 -26.01
CA THR A 20 -9.25 -4.80 -26.06
C THR A 20 -10.47 -5.22 -25.26
N THR A 21 -10.75 -4.55 -24.14
CA THR A 21 -11.85 -4.96 -23.23
C THR A 21 -13.10 -4.10 -23.36
N ASN A 22 -13.05 -3.06 -24.19
CA ASN A 22 -14.11 -2.06 -24.32
C ASN A 22 -14.48 -1.39 -22.98
N ARG A 23 -13.48 -1.09 -22.15
CA ARG A 23 -13.62 -0.39 -20.86
C ARG A 23 -12.76 0.87 -20.83
N PRO A 24 -13.17 1.95 -20.15
CA PRO A 24 -12.36 3.17 -20.07
C PRO A 24 -11.09 2.95 -19.23
N LYS A 25 -10.00 3.66 -19.54
CA LYS A 25 -8.73 3.59 -18.77
C LYS A 25 -8.94 3.81 -17.27
N SER A 26 -9.85 4.72 -16.91
CA SER A 26 -10.18 5.06 -15.52
C SER A 26 -10.65 3.87 -14.69
N PHE A 27 -11.29 2.88 -15.32
CA PHE A 27 -11.67 1.64 -14.66
C PHE A 27 -10.44 0.91 -14.11
N TYR A 28 -9.39 0.77 -14.92
CA TYR A 28 -8.17 0.06 -14.55
C TYR A 28 -7.32 0.84 -13.55
N VAL A 29 -7.25 2.16 -13.71
CA VAL A 29 -6.56 3.02 -12.72
C VAL A 29 -7.24 2.90 -11.36
N ARG A 30 -8.58 2.92 -11.31
CA ARG A 30 -9.33 2.74 -10.06
C ARG A 30 -9.07 1.36 -9.45
N GLU A 31 -9.20 0.29 -10.23
CA GLU A 31 -8.93 -1.08 -9.76
C GLU A 31 -7.51 -1.22 -9.20
N ALA A 32 -6.52 -0.66 -9.88
CA ALA A 32 -5.13 -0.71 -9.43
C ALA A 32 -4.94 0.04 -8.10
N LEU A 33 -5.58 1.20 -7.94
CA LEU A 33 -5.55 1.98 -6.70
C LEU A 33 -6.26 1.26 -5.56
N GLU A 34 -7.46 0.73 -5.79
CA GLU A 34 -8.23 0.00 -4.77
C GLU A 34 -7.47 -1.23 -4.26
N ARG A 35 -6.70 -1.89 -5.14
CA ARG A 35 -5.87 -3.04 -4.77
C ARG A 35 -4.62 -2.67 -4.00
N SER A 36 -4.02 -1.49 -4.23
CA SER A 36 -2.72 -1.14 -3.67
C SER A 36 -2.78 -0.15 -2.51
N ILE A 37 -3.89 0.56 -2.32
CA ILE A 37 -3.97 1.63 -1.32
C ILE A 37 -3.71 1.13 0.10
N GLY A 38 -4.20 -0.05 0.46
CA GLY A 38 -3.96 -0.65 1.77
C GLY A 38 -2.47 -0.95 2.00
N ASP A 39 -1.80 -1.56 1.02
CA ASP A 39 -0.36 -1.84 1.11
C ASP A 39 0.46 -0.55 1.26
N ILE A 40 0.06 0.52 0.54
CA ILE A 40 0.70 1.83 0.66
C ILE A 40 0.52 2.36 2.08
N GLU A 41 -0.71 2.37 2.60
CA GLU A 41 -1.01 2.84 3.97
C GLU A 41 -0.23 2.06 5.03
N ASP A 42 -0.12 0.74 4.90
CA ASP A 42 0.63 -0.13 5.81
C ASP A 42 2.13 0.18 5.80
N ILE A 43 2.72 0.43 4.62
CA ILE A 43 4.13 0.84 4.51
C ILE A 43 4.36 2.17 5.23
N TYR A 44 3.53 3.18 4.95
CA TYR A 44 3.68 4.48 5.61
C TYR A 44 3.49 4.40 7.13
N LEU A 45 2.57 3.55 7.59
CA LEU A 45 2.37 3.30 9.02
C LEU A 45 3.60 2.65 9.65
N ALA A 46 4.19 1.66 8.98
CA ALA A 46 5.39 0.97 9.43
C ALA A 46 6.61 1.91 9.48
N GLU A 47 6.82 2.71 8.45
CA GLU A 47 7.88 3.72 8.39
C GLU A 47 7.75 4.73 9.52
N LYS A 48 6.55 5.27 9.74
CA LYS A 48 6.28 6.18 10.86
C LYS A 48 6.57 5.54 12.22
N ARG A 49 6.17 4.28 12.42
CA ARG A 49 6.48 3.54 13.66
C ARG A 49 7.98 3.40 13.86
N LEU A 50 8.72 3.12 12.80
CA LEU A 50 10.18 3.01 12.84
C LEU A 50 10.84 4.34 13.18
N GLU A 51 10.37 5.44 12.60
CA GLU A 51 10.83 6.79 12.92
C GLU A 51 10.57 7.14 14.39
N ASP A 52 9.38 6.85 14.91
CA ASP A 52 9.04 7.11 16.32
C ASP A 52 9.92 6.29 17.29
N ILE A 53 10.25 5.04 16.94
CA ILE A 53 11.19 4.22 17.72
C ILE A 53 12.59 4.87 17.70
N ARG A 54 13.09 5.27 16.52
CA ARG A 54 14.40 5.91 16.37
C ARG A 54 14.48 7.25 17.10
N ALA A 55 13.37 7.99 17.13
CA ALA A 55 13.25 9.26 17.86
C ALA A 55 13.01 9.08 19.37
N GLY A 56 12.92 7.85 19.88
CA GLY A 56 12.64 7.56 21.29
C GLY A 56 11.21 7.89 21.75
N LYS A 57 10.30 8.17 20.80
CA LYS A 57 8.88 8.46 21.06
C LYS A 57 8.04 7.20 21.25
N SER A 58 8.56 6.05 20.79
CA SER A 58 7.94 4.74 20.94
C SER A 58 8.96 3.70 21.39
N LYS A 59 8.49 2.64 22.06
CA LYS A 59 9.33 1.54 22.56
C LYS A 59 9.00 0.24 21.83
N THR A 60 10.01 -0.58 21.63
CA THR A 60 9.82 -1.97 21.18
C THR A 60 9.43 -2.85 22.37
N VAL A 61 8.71 -3.92 22.08
CA VAL A 61 8.34 -4.96 23.04
C VAL A 61 8.92 -6.28 22.53
N PRO A 62 9.57 -7.09 23.37
CA PRO A 62 10.05 -8.41 22.95
C PRO A 62 8.91 -9.29 22.43
N LEU A 63 9.16 -10.04 21.36
CA LEU A 63 8.15 -10.92 20.73
C LEU A 63 7.54 -11.90 21.75
N ALA A 64 8.35 -12.47 22.65
CA ALA A 64 7.89 -13.36 23.70
C ALA A 64 6.81 -12.73 24.59
N GLU A 65 6.97 -11.46 24.97
CA GLU A 65 5.98 -10.75 25.80
C GLU A 65 4.67 -10.49 25.03
N VAL A 66 4.77 -10.20 23.73
CA VAL A 66 3.60 -10.03 22.86
C VAL A 66 2.84 -11.34 22.71
N MET A 67 3.54 -12.46 22.44
CA MET A 67 2.92 -13.79 22.33
C MET A 67 2.22 -14.19 23.63
N LYS A 68 2.87 -13.95 24.78
CA LYS A 68 2.26 -14.15 26.11
C LYS A 68 0.96 -13.39 26.28
N ARG A 69 0.98 -12.10 25.95
CA ARG A 69 -0.17 -11.20 26.11
C ARG A 69 -1.39 -11.64 25.32
N HIS A 70 -1.16 -12.28 24.17
CA HIS A 70 -2.22 -12.72 23.26
C HIS A 70 -2.51 -14.23 23.32
N GLY A 71 -1.92 -14.97 24.27
CA GLY A 71 -2.13 -16.41 24.41
C GLY A 71 -1.61 -17.23 23.22
N MET A 72 -0.58 -16.73 22.53
CA MET A 72 0.05 -17.34 21.36
C MET A 72 1.38 -18.03 21.72
N GLU A 73 1.59 -18.36 22.99
CA GLU A 73 2.76 -19.13 23.44
C GLU A 73 2.57 -20.59 23.02
N GLY A 74 3.36 -21.05 22.04
CA GLY A 74 3.41 -22.43 21.56
C GLY A 74 4.84 -22.79 21.15
#